data_AF-A0A2V8TUN3-F1
#
_entry.id   AF-A0A2V8TUN3-F1
#
_cell.length_a   1.000
_cell.length_b   1.000
_cell.length_c   1.000
_cell.angle_alpha   90.00
_cell.angle_beta   90.00
_cell.angle_gamma   90.00
#
_symmetry.space_group_name_H-M   'P 1'
#
loop_
_entity.id
_entity.type
_entity.pdbx_description
1 polymer ?
#
loop_
_entity_poly.entity_id
_entity_poly.type
_entity_poly.pdbx_seq_one_letter_code
_entity_poly.pdbx_strand_id
1 'polypeptide(L)'
;MPRMGFFGLTGIEKPLTWEEGQRILQRDGFRCQYCGLDGAAHFENSLVMSVDFVIPRAHKGKKDPHNLVAACRPCNLLKGQRLFASFQEAKTYVLNRRAELRKEWESKTARLRARATA
;
A
#
# COMPACT_ATOMS: atom_id res chain seq x y z
N MET A 1 43.28 22.16 -2.39
CA MET A 1 42.56 21.72 -3.60
C MET A 1 41.12 21.43 -3.21
N PRO A 2 40.11 22.10 -3.76
CA PRO A 2 38.73 21.75 -3.49
C PRO A 2 38.45 20.41 -4.17
N ARG A 3 37.99 19.40 -3.42
CA ARG A 3 37.46 18.17 -4.01
C ARG A 3 36.19 18.57 -4.75
N MET A 4 36.25 18.58 -6.08
CA MET A 4 35.09 18.68 -6.95
C MET A 4 34.03 17.69 -6.46
N GLY A 5 32.94 18.23 -5.92
CA GLY A 5 31.78 17.47 -5.51
C GLY A 5 31.22 16.74 -6.72
N PHE A 6 31.13 15.42 -6.60
CA PHE A 6 30.49 14.53 -7.55
C PHE A 6 29.02 14.95 -7.70
N PHE A 7 28.70 15.68 -8.76
CA PHE A 7 27.33 15.88 -9.20
C PHE A 7 26.83 14.55 -9.78
N GLY A 8 25.97 13.85 -9.06
CA GLY A 8 25.27 12.69 -9.61
C GLY A 8 24.81 11.70 -8.56
N LEU A 9 23.56 11.27 -8.66
CA LEU A 9 22.81 10.34 -7.81
C LEU A 9 22.14 11.01 -6.60
N THR A 10 21.01 11.67 -6.86
CA THR A 10 20.01 11.93 -5.84
C THR A 10 19.69 10.62 -5.13
N GLY A 11 20.05 10.53 -3.84
CA GLY A 11 19.89 9.32 -3.04
C GLY A 11 18.43 8.88 -3.03
N ILE A 12 18.11 7.84 -3.79
CA ILE A 12 16.88 7.08 -3.62
C ILE A 12 16.95 6.53 -2.19
N GLU A 13 16.10 7.03 -1.27
CA GLU A 13 16.13 6.62 0.14
C GLU A 13 16.16 5.09 0.25
N LYS A 14 16.98 4.53 1.14
CA LYS A 14 17.12 3.08 1.29
C LYS A 14 15.74 2.41 1.50
N PRO A 15 15.53 1.18 0.98
CA PRO A 15 14.30 0.45 1.24
C PRO A 15 14.10 0.24 2.75
N LEU A 16 12.83 0.06 3.15
CA LEU A 16 12.46 -0.30 4.51
C LEU A 16 13.08 -1.68 4.84
N THR A 17 13.73 -1.81 6.00
CA THR A 17 14.17 -3.13 6.45
C THR A 17 12.97 -3.96 6.90
N TRP A 18 13.18 -5.27 7.04
CA TRP A 18 12.12 -6.15 7.54
C TRP A 18 11.70 -5.79 8.97
N GLU A 19 12.66 -5.48 9.84
CA GLU A 19 12.42 -5.09 11.24
C GLU A 19 11.64 -3.77 11.33
N GLU A 20 12.02 -2.77 10.52
CA GLU A 20 11.29 -1.50 10.44
C GLU A 20 9.84 -1.73 10.00
N GLY A 21 9.65 -2.59 8.99
CA GLY A 21 8.31 -2.98 8.53
C GLY A 21 7.49 -3.67 9.61
N GLN A 22 8.09 -4.61 10.33
CA GLN A 22 7.41 -5.30 11.43
C GLN A 22 6.97 -4.35 12.53
N ARG A 23 7.79 -3.36 12.90
CA ARG A 23 7.41 -2.37 13.93
C ARG A 23 6.17 -1.56 13.54
N ILE A 24 6.06 -1.16 12.26
CA ILE A 24 4.87 -0.45 11.77
C ILE A 24 3.65 -1.37 11.76
N LEU A 25 3.80 -2.62 11.32
CA LEU A 25 2.70 -3.59 11.36
C LEU A 25 2.20 -3.83 12.79
N GLN A 26 3.10 -3.99 13.75
CA GLN A 26 2.75 -4.15 15.17
C GLN A 26 2.06 -2.91 15.74
N ARG A 27 2.58 -1.71 15.46
CA ARG A 27 1.97 -0.43 15.89
C ARG A 27 0.52 -0.33 15.44
N ASP A 28 0.26 -0.74 14.21
CA ASP A 28 -1.07 -0.66 13.59
C ASP A 28 -1.93 -1.91 13.86
N GLY A 29 -1.49 -2.79 14.78
CA GLY A 29 -2.22 -4.00 15.17
C GLY A 29 -2.46 -4.98 14.02
N PHE A 30 -1.53 -5.02 13.05
CA PHE A 30 -1.66 -5.76 11.80
C PHE A 30 -2.94 -5.43 11.01
N ARG A 31 -3.55 -4.26 11.24
CA ARG A 31 -4.76 -3.85 10.55
C ARG A 31 -4.44 -2.91 9.40
N CYS A 32 -4.94 -3.24 8.21
CA CYS A 32 -4.81 -2.39 7.04
C CYS A 32 -5.50 -1.04 7.29
N GLN A 33 -4.74 0.05 7.29
CA GLN A 33 -5.24 1.40 7.60
C GLN A 33 -6.21 1.94 6.53
N TYR A 34 -6.18 1.34 5.32
CA TYR A 34 -7.10 1.66 4.23
C TYR A 34 -8.46 0.94 4.34
N CYS A 35 -8.47 -0.39 4.37
CA CYS A 35 -9.71 -1.17 4.26
C CYS A 35 -10.11 -1.91 5.55
N GLY A 36 -9.31 -1.81 6.61
CA GLY A 36 -9.59 -2.48 7.88
C GLY A 36 -9.33 -3.98 7.90
N LEU A 37 -8.75 -4.58 6.84
CA LEU A 37 -8.39 -6.00 6.81
C LEU A 37 -7.58 -6.34 8.06
N ASP A 38 -8.04 -7.34 8.80
CA ASP A 38 -7.35 -7.85 9.97
C ASP A 38 -6.30 -8.88 9.53
N GLY A 39 -5.03 -8.45 9.54
CA GLY A 39 -3.88 -9.28 9.20
C GLY A 39 -3.58 -10.36 10.23
N ALA A 40 -4.02 -10.19 11.48
CA ALA A 40 -3.78 -11.15 12.56
C ALA A 40 -4.87 -12.23 12.65
N ALA A 41 -6.03 -12.02 12.02
CA ALA A 41 -7.16 -12.95 12.08
C ALA A 41 -6.88 -14.32 11.44
N HIS A 42 -6.15 -14.37 10.31
CA HIS A 42 -5.87 -15.60 9.57
C HIS A 42 -4.50 -15.57 8.89
N PHE A 43 -3.86 -16.73 8.74
CA PHE A 43 -2.56 -16.88 8.08
C PHE A 43 -2.53 -16.21 6.69
N GLU A 44 -3.54 -16.44 5.86
CA GLU A 44 -3.62 -15.84 4.51
C GLU A 44 -3.66 -14.31 4.53
N ASN A 45 -4.34 -13.71 5.51
CA ASN A 45 -4.37 -12.26 5.66
C ASN A 45 -2.98 -11.73 6.07
N SER A 46 -2.26 -12.46 6.93
CA SER A 46 -0.91 -12.08 7.35
C SER A 46 0.07 -12.03 6.18
N LEU A 47 -0.03 -12.96 5.23
CA LEU A 47 0.84 -13.05 4.04
C LEU A 47 0.72 -11.84 3.12
N VAL A 48 -0.45 -11.19 3.12
CA VAL A 48 -0.72 -10.01 2.28
C VAL A 48 -0.51 -8.70 3.01
N MET A 49 -0.09 -8.68 4.28
CA MET A 49 0.24 -7.44 4.96
C MET A 49 1.58 -6.88 4.47
N SER A 50 1.63 -5.55 4.32
CA SER A 50 2.83 -4.79 3.98
C SER A 50 2.78 -3.41 4.63
N VAL A 51 3.82 -2.60 4.40
CA VAL A 51 3.87 -1.21 4.82
C VAL A 51 3.80 -0.32 3.58
N ASP A 52 2.92 0.68 3.62
CA ASP A 52 2.83 1.72 2.60
C ASP A 52 3.42 3.04 3.11
N PHE A 53 3.98 3.80 2.17
CA PHE A 53 4.42 5.17 2.37
C PHE A 53 3.27 6.10 2.01
N VAL A 54 2.69 6.82 2.99
CA VAL A 54 1.56 7.75 2.77
C VAL A 54 1.91 8.77 1.69
N ILE A 55 3.03 9.47 1.85
CA ILE A 55 3.73 10.22 0.81
C ILE A 55 4.68 9.24 0.11
N PRO A 56 4.45 8.90 -1.17
CA PRO A 56 5.29 7.94 -1.87
C PRO A 56 6.76 8.37 -1.98
N ARG A 57 7.67 7.40 -2.05
CA ARG A 57 9.10 7.65 -2.30
C ARG A 57 9.37 8.40 -3.61
N ALA A 58 8.55 8.17 -4.64
CA ALA A 58 8.60 8.93 -5.90
C ALA A 58 8.37 10.44 -5.70
N HIS A 59 7.66 10.81 -4.63
CA HIS A 59 7.42 12.19 -4.21
C HIS A 59 8.28 12.59 -3.00
N LYS A 60 9.46 11.97 -2.84
CA LYS A 60 10.42 12.24 -1.75
C LYS A 60 9.84 12.04 -0.34
N GLY A 61 8.84 11.17 -0.22
CA GLY A 61 8.32 10.78 1.09
C GLY A 61 9.39 10.09 1.93
N LYS A 62 9.60 10.60 3.14
CA LYS A 62 10.63 10.13 4.05
C LYS A 62 10.26 8.80 4.68
N LYS A 63 11.26 7.98 4.98
CA LYS A 63 11.15 6.80 5.83
C LYS A 63 11.03 7.16 7.32
N ASP A 64 9.95 7.89 7.64
CA ASP A 64 9.58 8.26 9.01
C ASP A 64 8.33 7.48 9.43
N PRO A 65 8.21 7.00 10.69
CA PRO A 65 7.04 6.26 11.15
C PRO A 65 5.69 6.97 10.91
N HIS A 66 5.62 8.31 10.93
CA HIS A 66 4.38 9.05 10.66
C HIS A 66 3.97 9.01 9.17
N ASN A 67 4.93 8.76 8.27
CA ASN A 67 4.70 8.59 6.84
C ASN A 67 4.47 7.11 6.46
N LEU A 68 4.50 6.19 7.42
CA LEU A 68 4.38 4.75 7.17
C LEU A 68 3.12 4.21 7.83
N VAL A 69 2.39 3.36 7.11
CA VAL A 69 1.16 2.73 7.61
C VAL A 69 1.11 1.26 7.21
N ALA A 70 0.48 0.43 8.04
CA ALA A 70 0.14 -0.93 7.67
C ALA A 70 -0.93 -0.92 6.56
N ALA A 71 -0.65 -1.65 5.48
CA ALA A 71 -1.56 -1.77 4.35
C ALA A 71 -1.54 -3.21 3.84
N CYS A 72 -2.70 -3.74 3.44
CA CYS A 72 -2.70 -4.98 2.67
C CYS A 72 -2.17 -4.70 1.25
N ARG A 73 -1.48 -5.67 0.65
CA ARG A 73 -0.88 -5.57 -0.69
C ARG A 73 -1.87 -5.05 -1.74
N PRO A 74 -3.15 -5.46 -1.79
CA PRO A 74 -4.11 -4.87 -2.72
C PRO A 74 -4.31 -3.38 -2.51
N CYS A 75 -4.52 -2.91 -1.27
CA CYS A 75 -4.73 -1.47 -1.01
C CYS A 75 -3.48 -0.64 -1.34
N ASN A 76 -2.31 -1.14 -0.93
CA ASN A 76 -1.02 -0.50 -1.24
C ASN A 76 -0.83 -0.36 -2.76
N LEU A 77 -1.09 -1.42 -3.53
CA LEU A 77 -1.02 -1.40 -4.99
C LEU A 77 -2.03 -0.42 -5.61
N LEU A 78 -3.28 -0.39 -5.12
CA LEU A 78 -4.32 0.50 -5.64
C LEU A 78 -3.96 1.98 -5.46
N LYS A 79 -3.48 2.34 -4.27
CA LYS A 79 -2.98 3.69 -4.01
C LYS A 79 -1.79 4.00 -4.94
N GLY A 80 -0.81 3.10 -4.96
CA GLY A 80 0.40 3.21 -5.76
C GLY A 80 1.23 4.44 -5.39
N GLN A 81 1.76 5.11 -6.41
CA GLN A 81 2.63 6.29 -6.25
C GLN A 81 1.85 7.61 -6.24
N ARG A 82 0.52 7.59 -6.06
CA ARG A 82 -0.27 8.82 -6.04
C ARG A 82 -0.05 9.60 -4.75
N LEU A 83 0.05 10.91 -4.89
CA LEU A 83 0.06 11.86 -3.78
C LEU A 83 -1.36 12.39 -3.56
N PHE A 84 -1.77 12.50 -2.30
CA PHE A 84 -3.08 13.01 -1.88
C PHE A 84 -2.87 14.15 -0.88
N ALA A 85 -3.84 15.05 -0.74
CA ALA A 85 -3.70 16.15 0.23
C ALA A 85 -3.81 15.64 1.68
N SER A 86 -4.49 14.51 1.89
CA SER A 86 -4.60 13.86 3.18
C SER A 86 -4.61 12.33 3.07
N PHE A 87 -4.28 11.65 4.18
CA PHE A 87 -4.43 10.20 4.27
C PHE A 87 -5.89 9.76 4.05
N GLN A 88 -6.84 10.60 4.45
CA GLN A 88 -8.27 10.32 4.36
C GLN A 88 -8.74 10.33 2.91
N GLU A 89 -8.23 11.25 2.09
CA GLU A 89 -8.46 11.24 0.65
C GLU A 89 -7.84 10.00 -0.02
N ALA A 90 -6.60 9.65 0.35
CA ALA A 90 -5.98 8.42 -0.14
C ALA A 90 -6.82 7.18 0.18
N LYS A 91 -7.38 7.13 1.40
CA LYS A 91 -8.26 6.07 1.86
C LYS A 91 -9.56 6.02 1.08
N THR A 92 -10.23 7.16 0.90
CA THR A 92 -11.44 7.27 0.08
C THR A 92 -11.17 6.78 -1.34
N TYR A 93 -10.07 7.22 -1.95
CA TYR A 93 -9.67 6.77 -3.29
C TYR A 93 -9.48 5.25 -3.36
N VAL A 94 -8.72 4.66 -2.44
CA VAL A 94 -8.49 3.20 -2.40
C VAL A 94 -9.80 2.44 -2.25
N LEU A 95 -10.69 2.88 -1.35
CA LEU A 95 -11.97 2.22 -1.11
C LEU A 95 -12.91 2.31 -2.33
N ASN A 96 -12.96 3.46 -2.99
CA ASN A 96 -13.72 3.61 -4.23
C ASN A 96 -13.21 2.67 -5.32
N ARG A 97 -11.88 2.62 -5.52
CA ARG A 97 -11.30 1.70 -6.52
C ARG A 97 -11.52 0.23 -6.17
N ARG A 98 -11.53 -0.13 -4.88
CA ARG A 98 -11.93 -1.48 -4.44
C ARG A 98 -13.38 -1.79 -4.78
N ALA A 99 -14.29 -0.84 -4.60
CA ALA A 99 -15.70 -1.01 -4.93
C ALA A 99 -15.91 -1.19 -6.45
N GLU A 100 -15.21 -0.41 -7.27
CA GLU A 100 -15.23 -0.54 -8.73
C GLU A 100 -14.72 -1.91 -9.18
N LEU A 101 -13.56 -2.33 -8.67
CA LEU A 101 -12.99 -3.65 -8.98
C LEU A 101 -13.88 -4.80 -8.53
N ARG A 102 -14.58 -4.65 -7.40
CA ARG A 102 -15.56 -5.63 -6.94
C ARG A 102 -16.69 -5.79 -7.95
N LYS A 103 -17.29 -4.69 -8.40
CA LYS A 103 -18.36 -4.71 -9.42
C LYS A 103 -17.88 -5.35 -10.74
N GLU A 104 -16.67 -5.00 -11.17
CA GLU A 104 -16.05 -5.60 -12.36
C GLU A 104 -15.86 -7.12 -12.20
N TRP A 105 -15.35 -7.57 -11.05
CA TRP A 105 -15.14 -8.98 -10.75
C TRP A 105 -16.45 -9.76 -10.67
N GLU A 106 -17.47 -9.21 -10.00
CA GLU A 106 -18.81 -9.81 -9.91
C GLU A 106 -19.42 -10.01 -11.31
N SER A 107 -19.35 -8.98 -12.16
CA SER A 107 -19.85 -9.04 -13.54
C SER A 107 -19.12 -10.09 -14.39
N LYS A 108 -17.78 -10.11 -14.35
CA LYS A 108 -16.97 -11.10 -15.07
C LYS A 108 -17.24 -12.52 -14.58
N THR A 109 -17.31 -12.70 -13.27
CA THR A 109 -17.56 -14.01 -12.66
C THR A 109 -18.95 -14.53 -13.00
N ALA A 110 -19.98 -13.67 -12.99
CA ALA A 110 -21.33 -14.04 -13.40
C ALA A 110 -21.37 -14.52 -14.87
N ARG A 111 -20.69 -13.81 -15.79
CA ARG A 111 -20.59 -14.22 -17.20
C ARG A 111 -19.88 -15.57 -17.37
N LEU A 112 -18.78 -15.78 -16.65
CA LEU A 112 -18.04 -17.04 -16.70
C LEU A 112 -18.87 -18.21 -16.17
N ARG A 113 -19.60 -18.00 -15.06
CA ARG A 113 -20.49 -19.01 -14.49
C ARG A 113 -21.65 -19.35 -15.45
N ALA A 114 -22.30 -18.36 -16.04
CA ALA A 114 -23.38 -18.57 -17.00
C ALA A 114 -22.91 -19.35 -18.23
N ARG A 115 -21.69 -19.09 -18.72
CA ARG A 115 -21.08 -19.85 -19.82
C ARG A 115 -20.76 -21.30 -19.42
N ALA A 116 -20.41 -21.57 -18.17
CA ALA A 116 -20.11 -22.91 -17.70
C ALA A 116 -21.36 -23.79 -17.50
N THR A 117 -22.55 -23.17 -17.38
CA THR A 117 -23.84 -23.86 -17.21
C THR A 117 -24.63 -24.04 -18.51
N ALA A 118 -24.16 -23.48 -19.63
CA ALA A 118 -24.76 -23.59 -20.96
C ALA A 118 -24.00 -24.59 -21.82
#